data_AF-A0A7S3YSG0-F1
#
_entry.id   AF-A0A7S3YSG0-F1
#
_cell.length_a   1.000
_cell.length_b   1.000
_cell.length_c   1.000
_cell.angle_alpha   90.00
_cell.angle_beta   90.00
_cell.angle_gamma   90.00
#
_symmetry.space_group_name_H-M   'P 1'
#
loop_
_entity.id
_entity.type
_entity.pdbx_description
1 polymer ?
#
loop_
_entity_poly.entity_id
_entity_poly.type
_entity_poly.pdbx_seq_one_letter_code
_entity_poly.pdbx_strand_id
1 'polypeptide(L)'
;GGTLVVMEGYHWRFHPVARRVKRVVQDGRYMGRITAVRMKFNLLDPKALFKTPTGQKAKIKLLDRWCYAIDTVRFALGSEAKFKVESARFAGVGLKANLTAVFPGGFVEVPVTVEVNKAKLEVPSWDLSVDGSRHKVFVKNIGHPYVYHHISITEVKTNKEKTLQAYGKGETTFEHQLNAFAASIRGGKDAVEGVRGRLEDAKEGVAGDTEVWPTLANAEENMKLVDEMFRKGGQDILRSVQP
;
A
#
# COMPACT_ATOMS: atom_id res chain seq x y z
N GLY A 1 -13.80 24.66 20.43
CA GLY A 1 -13.78 23.27 19.92
C GLY A 1 -12.36 22.94 19.54
N GLY A 2 -11.77 21.91 20.14
CA GLY A 2 -10.40 21.50 19.82
C GLY A 2 -10.36 20.63 18.57
N THR A 3 -9.41 20.86 17.68
CA THR A 3 -9.17 20.03 16.49
C THR A 3 -8.55 18.70 16.93
N LEU A 4 -9.24 17.58 16.66
CA LEU A 4 -8.72 16.23 16.92
C LEU A 4 -7.79 15.82 15.78
N VAL A 5 -6.53 15.52 16.10
CA VAL A 5 -5.58 14.91 15.17
C VAL A 5 -5.76 13.40 15.21
N VAL A 6 -6.08 12.81 14.05
CA VAL A 6 -6.28 11.35 13.88
C VAL A 6 -5.21 10.82 12.93
N MET A 7 -4.56 9.73 13.31
CA MET A 7 -3.58 9.00 12.51
C MET A 7 -4.06 7.58 12.27
N GLU A 8 -3.90 7.10 11.05
CA GLU A 8 -4.18 5.71 10.69
C GLU A 8 -3.00 4.76 10.91
N GLY A 9 -3.33 3.49 11.10
CA GLY A 9 -2.41 2.44 11.55
C GLY A 9 -1.47 1.86 10.49
N TYR A 10 -1.19 2.53 9.36
CA TYR A 10 -0.32 1.98 8.30
C TYR A 10 1.18 1.97 8.68
N HIS A 11 1.53 1.11 9.63
CA HIS A 11 2.84 0.99 10.27
C HIS A 11 3.99 0.79 9.27
N TRP A 12 3.76 0.08 8.17
CA TRP A 12 4.77 -0.22 7.16
C TRP A 12 5.38 1.04 6.51
N ARG A 13 4.62 2.13 6.39
CA ARG A 13 5.06 3.41 5.76
C ARG A 13 6.24 4.06 6.48
N PHE A 14 6.38 3.82 7.78
CA PHE A 14 7.40 4.46 8.62
C PHE A 14 8.78 3.80 8.48
N HIS A 15 8.83 2.54 8.02
CA HIS A 15 10.09 1.83 7.84
C HIS A 15 10.92 2.45 6.70
N PRO A 16 12.26 2.54 6.80
CA PRO A 16 13.10 3.18 5.79
C PRO A 16 12.97 2.58 4.38
N VAL A 17 12.62 1.28 4.29
CA VAL A 17 12.36 0.60 3.01
C VAL A 17 11.22 1.27 2.24
N ALA A 18 10.10 1.61 2.89
CA ALA A 18 8.94 2.20 2.23
C ALA A 18 9.29 3.57 1.64
N ARG A 19 9.99 4.40 2.43
CA ARG A 19 10.51 5.71 1.99
C ARG A 19 11.50 5.58 0.83
N ARG A 20 12.33 4.53 0.81
CA ARG A 20 13.24 4.29 -0.31
C ARG A 20 12.45 3.93 -1.58
N VAL A 21 11.52 2.98 -1.47
CA VAL A 21 10.69 2.54 -2.60
C VAL A 21 9.97 3.72 -3.22
N LYS A 22 9.29 4.53 -2.41
CA LYS A 22 8.60 5.73 -2.85
C LYS A 22 9.51 6.70 -3.62
N ARG A 23 10.66 7.04 -3.05
CA ARG A 23 11.63 7.94 -3.72
C ARG A 23 12.12 7.40 -5.06
N VAL A 24 12.35 6.09 -5.16
CA VAL A 24 12.78 5.49 -6.44
C VAL A 24 11.64 5.50 -7.45
N VAL A 25 10.42 5.14 -7.04
CA VAL A 25 9.25 5.08 -7.93
C VAL A 25 8.84 6.46 -8.44
N GLN A 26 8.90 7.48 -7.58
CA GLN A 26 8.47 8.84 -7.90
C GLN A 26 9.57 9.68 -8.58
N ASP A 27 10.79 9.18 -8.69
CA ASP A 27 11.83 9.84 -9.48
C ASP A 27 11.53 9.62 -10.98
N GLY A 28 10.81 10.58 -11.58
CA GLY A 28 10.44 10.54 -13.00
C GLY A 28 11.63 10.55 -13.96
N ARG A 29 12.80 11.08 -13.56
CA ARG A 29 14.02 10.99 -14.38
C ARG A 29 14.56 9.57 -14.38
N TYR A 30 14.45 8.89 -13.24
CA TYR A 30 14.92 7.53 -13.05
C TYR A 30 13.97 6.49 -13.66
N MET A 31 12.69 6.50 -13.28
CA MET A 31 11.69 5.53 -13.76
C MET A 31 11.24 5.80 -15.20
N GLY A 32 11.28 7.06 -15.63
CA GLY A 32 10.55 7.51 -16.81
C GLY A 32 9.04 7.49 -16.53
N ARG A 33 8.24 7.22 -17.57
CA ARG A 33 6.78 7.10 -17.44
C ARG A 33 6.43 5.75 -16.82
N ILE A 34 5.66 5.73 -15.74
CA ILE A 34 5.12 4.49 -15.15
C ILE A 34 4.12 3.87 -16.14
N THR A 35 4.23 2.56 -16.38
CA THR A 35 3.43 1.82 -17.36
C THR A 35 2.60 0.69 -16.76
N ALA A 36 2.95 0.17 -15.59
CA ALA A 36 2.15 -0.82 -14.88
C ALA A 36 2.53 -0.90 -13.41
N VAL A 37 1.56 -1.23 -12.56
CA VAL A 37 1.79 -1.59 -11.15
C VAL A 37 1.15 -2.93 -10.83
N ARG A 38 1.87 -3.76 -10.08
CA ARG A 38 1.36 -5.04 -9.58
C ARG A 38 1.64 -5.14 -8.09
N MET A 39 0.62 -5.50 -7.33
CA MET A 39 0.68 -5.67 -5.88
C MET A 39 0.17 -7.07 -5.54
N LYS A 40 1.02 -7.90 -4.94
CA LYS A 40 0.68 -9.26 -4.49
C LYS A 40 0.82 -9.36 -2.98
N PHE A 41 -0.31 -9.61 -2.31
CA PHE A 41 -0.35 -9.87 -0.88
C PHE A 41 -0.82 -11.31 -0.64
N ASN A 42 0.12 -12.20 -0.34
CA ASN A 42 -0.19 -13.58 -0.01
C ASN A 42 0.05 -13.84 1.48
N LEU A 43 -0.83 -14.62 2.09
CA LEU A 43 -0.53 -15.27 3.35
C LEU A 43 -0.47 -16.77 3.22
N LEU A 44 0.56 -17.30 3.90
CA LEU A 44 0.56 -18.68 4.33
C LEU A 44 -0.58 -18.91 5.33
N ASP A 45 -1.45 -19.85 5.01
CA ASP A 45 -2.39 -20.42 5.97
C ASP A 45 -2.21 -21.93 6.04
N PRO A 46 -1.41 -22.43 7.00
CA PRO A 46 -1.21 -23.86 7.16
C PRO A 46 -2.54 -24.60 7.42
N LYS A 47 -3.55 -23.93 8.00
CA LYS A 47 -4.88 -24.53 8.22
C LYS A 47 -5.63 -24.76 6.92
N ALA A 48 -5.30 -24.02 5.84
CA ALA A 48 -5.88 -24.23 4.52
C ALA A 48 -5.45 -25.54 3.86
N LEU A 49 -4.42 -26.22 4.38
CA LEU A 49 -4.07 -27.60 4.00
C LEU A 49 -5.18 -28.59 4.38
N PHE A 50 -5.84 -28.36 5.51
CA PHE A 50 -6.85 -29.27 6.06
C PHE A 50 -8.29 -28.77 5.84
N LYS A 51 -8.48 -27.45 5.71
CA LYS A 51 -9.80 -26.85 5.48
C LYS A 51 -9.70 -25.57 4.64
N THR A 52 -10.23 -25.60 3.43
CA THR A 52 -10.32 -24.39 2.59
C THR A 52 -11.29 -23.40 3.25
N PRO A 53 -10.85 -22.19 3.62
CA PRO A 53 -11.77 -21.17 4.11
C PRO A 53 -12.70 -20.74 2.98
N THR A 54 -14.00 -20.65 3.26
CA THR A 54 -15.04 -20.28 2.29
C THR A 54 -16.05 -19.31 2.92
N GLY A 55 -16.88 -18.71 2.06
CA GLY A 55 -17.96 -17.82 2.49
C GLY A 55 -17.51 -16.39 2.79
N GLN A 56 -18.51 -15.54 3.04
CA GLN A 56 -18.33 -14.09 3.15
C GLN A 56 -17.52 -13.69 4.40
N LYS A 57 -17.77 -14.32 5.55
CA LYS A 57 -16.98 -14.10 6.78
C LYS A 57 -15.48 -14.32 6.57
N ALA A 58 -15.10 -15.32 5.77
CA ALA A 58 -13.70 -15.60 5.50
C ALA A 58 -13.06 -14.60 4.51
N LYS A 59 -13.85 -14.02 3.60
CA LYS A 59 -13.42 -12.91 2.72
C LYS A 59 -13.18 -11.62 3.52
N ILE A 60 -14.08 -11.28 4.44
CA ILE A 60 -13.97 -10.08 5.30
C ILE A 60 -12.77 -10.17 6.25
N LYS A 61 -12.36 -11.37 6.66
CA LYS A 61 -11.13 -11.57 7.43
C LYS A 61 -9.84 -11.15 6.68
N LEU A 62 -9.93 -10.84 5.39
CA LEU A 62 -8.83 -10.29 4.59
C LEU A 62 -8.96 -8.79 4.34
N LEU A 63 -9.99 -8.12 4.90
CA LEU A 63 -10.30 -6.72 4.64
C LEU A 63 -9.15 -5.78 4.98
N ASP A 64 -8.49 -6.02 6.11
CA ASP A 64 -7.28 -5.31 6.54
C ASP A 64 -6.20 -5.35 5.45
N ARG A 65 -5.94 -6.52 4.88
CA ARG A 65 -4.91 -6.74 3.86
C ARG A 65 -5.26 -6.04 2.55
N TRP A 66 -6.53 -6.01 2.20
CA TRP A 66 -7.00 -5.24 1.05
C TRP A 66 -6.72 -3.75 1.22
N CYS A 67 -6.96 -3.22 2.43
CA CYS A 67 -6.63 -1.84 2.75
C CYS A 67 -5.12 -1.61 2.65
N TYR A 68 -4.29 -2.49 3.22
CA TYR A 68 -2.82 -2.39 3.11
C TYR A 68 -2.30 -2.50 1.67
N ALA A 69 -2.86 -3.39 0.85
CA ALA A 69 -2.44 -3.56 -0.53
C ALA A 69 -2.74 -2.31 -1.37
N ILE A 70 -3.95 -1.74 -1.25
CA ILE A 70 -4.30 -0.49 -1.92
C ILE A 70 -3.46 0.67 -1.38
N ASP A 71 -3.29 0.73 -0.06
CA ASP A 71 -2.44 1.72 0.60
C ASP A 71 -1.00 1.70 0.05
N THR A 72 -0.44 0.51 -0.16
CA THR A 72 0.91 0.31 -0.71
C THR A 72 1.04 0.90 -2.11
N VAL A 73 0.08 0.60 -2.98
CA VAL A 73 0.06 1.12 -4.35
C VAL A 73 -0.07 2.64 -4.34
N ARG A 74 -1.02 3.18 -3.57
CA ARG A 74 -1.24 4.63 -3.45
C ARG A 74 -0.02 5.35 -2.90
N PHE A 75 0.60 4.81 -1.86
CA PHE A 75 1.80 5.40 -1.28
C PHE A 75 2.97 5.40 -2.26
N ALA A 76 3.14 4.32 -3.04
CA ALA A 76 4.20 4.23 -4.04
C ALA A 76 4.00 5.19 -5.21
N LEU A 77 2.75 5.34 -5.69
CA LEU A 77 2.43 6.25 -6.80
C LEU A 77 2.30 7.72 -6.38
N GLY A 78 2.02 8.00 -5.11
CA GLY A 78 1.75 9.34 -4.59
C GLY A 78 0.26 9.61 -4.40
N SER A 79 -0.03 10.55 -3.50
CA SER A 79 -1.40 10.90 -3.09
C SER A 79 -2.27 11.52 -4.18
N GLU A 80 -1.66 12.06 -5.25
CA GLU A 80 -2.34 12.67 -6.38
C GLU A 80 -3.11 11.67 -7.27
N ALA A 81 -2.70 10.40 -7.28
CA ALA A 81 -3.34 9.37 -8.11
C ALA A 81 -4.76 9.05 -7.62
N LYS A 82 -5.74 9.21 -8.50
CA LYS A 82 -7.11 8.70 -8.31
C LYS A 82 -7.23 7.33 -8.97
N PHE A 83 -8.03 6.45 -8.37
CA PHE A 83 -8.15 5.07 -8.81
C PHE A 83 -9.58 4.78 -9.25
N LYS A 84 -9.71 4.05 -10.36
CA LYS A 84 -10.96 3.50 -10.85
C LYS A 84 -10.87 1.99 -10.85
N VAL A 85 -11.87 1.31 -10.27
CA VAL A 85 -11.90 -0.16 -10.28
C VAL A 85 -12.51 -0.62 -11.59
N GLU A 86 -11.72 -1.24 -12.46
CA GLU A 86 -12.20 -1.73 -13.75
C GLU A 86 -12.95 -3.04 -13.58
N SER A 87 -12.33 -4.01 -12.90
CA SER A 87 -12.91 -5.32 -12.64
C SER A 87 -12.36 -5.92 -11.36
N ALA A 88 -13.12 -6.83 -10.77
CA ALA A 88 -12.67 -7.60 -9.62
C ALA A 88 -13.30 -8.99 -9.65
N ARG A 89 -12.54 -10.00 -9.21
CA ARG A 89 -13.01 -11.40 -9.19
C ARG A 89 -12.47 -12.11 -7.95
N PHE A 90 -13.37 -12.77 -7.22
CA PHE A 90 -12.97 -13.69 -6.15
C PHE A 90 -12.51 -15.04 -6.72
N ALA A 91 -11.47 -15.59 -6.11
CA ALA A 91 -11.04 -16.98 -6.25
C ALA A 91 -10.95 -17.57 -4.83
N GLY A 92 -11.99 -18.29 -4.42
CA GLY A 92 -12.17 -18.69 -3.01
C GLY A 92 -12.39 -17.45 -2.13
N VAL A 93 -11.52 -17.28 -1.13
CA VAL A 93 -11.52 -16.07 -0.27
C VAL A 93 -10.59 -14.97 -0.78
N GLY A 94 -9.66 -15.32 -1.67
CA GLY A 94 -8.81 -14.34 -2.32
C GLY A 94 -9.58 -13.56 -3.37
N LEU A 95 -9.11 -12.36 -3.65
CA LEU A 95 -9.68 -11.48 -4.65
C LEU A 95 -8.53 -10.97 -5.53
N LYS A 96 -8.83 -10.73 -6.80
CA LYS A 96 -7.96 -10.07 -7.76
C LYS A 96 -8.74 -8.93 -8.38
N ALA A 97 -8.18 -7.73 -8.37
CA ALA A 97 -8.78 -6.56 -8.97
C ALA A 97 -7.82 -5.94 -9.99
N ASN A 98 -8.40 -5.47 -11.09
CA ASN A 98 -7.73 -4.60 -12.05
C ASN A 98 -8.30 -3.19 -11.86
N LEU A 99 -7.41 -2.23 -11.66
CA LEU A 99 -7.72 -0.83 -11.48
C LEU A 99 -6.94 0.00 -12.49
N THR A 100 -7.39 1.23 -12.71
CA THR A 100 -6.67 2.25 -13.45
C THR A 100 -6.32 3.37 -12.48
N ALA A 101 -5.04 3.72 -12.38
CA ALA A 101 -4.60 4.93 -11.71
C ALA A 101 -4.57 6.10 -12.70
N VAL A 102 -5.12 7.24 -12.30
CA VAL A 102 -5.25 8.47 -13.09
C VAL A 102 -4.60 9.62 -12.33
N PHE A 103 -3.65 10.30 -12.97
CA PHE A 103 -2.88 11.41 -12.38
C PHE A 103 -3.42 12.78 -12.85
N PRO A 104 -3.36 13.83 -12.00
CA PRO A 104 -3.69 15.20 -12.39
C PRO A 104 -2.73 15.72 -13.48
N GLY A 105 -3.21 16.58 -14.37
CA GLY A 105 -2.34 17.31 -15.32
C GLY A 105 -1.99 16.60 -16.64
N GLY A 106 -2.59 15.46 -16.96
CA GLY A 106 -2.48 14.87 -18.31
C GLY A 106 -2.58 13.34 -18.37
N PHE A 107 -3.75 12.79 -18.02
CA PHE A 107 -4.31 11.49 -18.41
C PHE A 107 -3.33 10.31 -18.64
N VAL A 108 -2.33 10.13 -17.79
CA VAL A 108 -1.57 8.87 -17.78
C VAL A 108 -2.42 7.86 -17.02
N GLU A 109 -3.13 7.03 -17.77
CA GLU A 109 -3.77 5.83 -17.22
C GLU A 109 -2.71 4.76 -17.01
N VAL A 110 -2.55 4.33 -15.76
CA VAL A 110 -1.65 3.24 -15.41
C VAL A 110 -2.48 2.03 -14.98
N PRO A 111 -2.37 0.88 -15.66
CA PRO A 111 -3.00 -0.35 -15.22
C PRO A 111 -2.38 -0.82 -13.92
N VAL A 112 -3.23 -1.18 -12.97
CA VAL A 112 -2.87 -1.68 -11.64
C VAL A 112 -3.55 -3.02 -11.41
N THR A 113 -2.76 -4.05 -11.10
CA THR A 113 -3.29 -5.33 -10.62
C THR A 113 -3.03 -5.46 -9.13
N VAL A 114 -4.07 -5.68 -8.34
CA VAL A 114 -3.95 -5.99 -6.91
C VAL A 114 -4.53 -7.37 -6.65
N GLU A 115 -3.72 -8.25 -6.09
CA GLU A 115 -4.11 -9.61 -5.72
C GLU A 115 -3.84 -9.83 -4.24
N VAL A 116 -4.88 -10.12 -3.47
CA VAL A 116 -4.75 -10.60 -2.09
C VAL A 116 -5.33 -12.00 -2.04
N ASN A 117 -4.51 -12.95 -1.67
CA ASN A 117 -4.89 -14.35 -1.62
C ASN A 117 -4.43 -15.02 -0.32
N LYS A 118 -4.93 -16.22 -0.10
CA LYS A 118 -4.55 -17.08 1.02
C LYS A 118 -4.04 -18.39 0.44
N ALA A 119 -2.73 -18.54 0.34
CA ALA A 119 -2.12 -19.74 -0.22
C ALA A 119 -1.88 -20.82 0.84
N LYS A 120 -1.94 -22.08 0.40
CA LYS A 120 -1.72 -23.24 1.26
C LYS A 120 -0.24 -23.44 1.61
N LEU A 121 0.67 -23.18 0.67
CA LEU A 121 2.11 -23.48 0.76
C LEU A 121 3.01 -22.40 0.15
N GLU A 122 2.47 -21.26 -0.28
CA GLU A 122 3.32 -20.19 -0.79
C GLU A 122 3.92 -19.38 0.37
N VAL A 123 5.16 -18.94 0.18
CA VAL A 123 5.82 -17.99 1.08
C VAL A 123 4.95 -16.73 1.21
N PRO A 124 4.68 -16.24 2.44
CA PRO A 124 3.99 -14.97 2.62
C PRO A 124 4.64 -13.89 1.79
N SER A 125 3.82 -13.12 1.07
CA SER A 125 4.31 -12.08 0.19
C SER A 125 3.57 -10.79 0.48
N TRP A 126 4.29 -9.68 0.44
CA TRP A 126 3.73 -8.35 0.35
C TRP A 126 4.64 -7.62 -0.63
N ASP A 127 4.40 -7.93 -1.89
CA ASP A 127 5.33 -7.66 -2.97
C ASP A 127 4.74 -6.62 -3.91
N LEU A 128 5.56 -5.63 -4.27
CA LEU A 128 5.20 -4.54 -5.16
C LEU A 128 6.12 -4.57 -6.39
N SER A 129 5.53 -4.58 -7.58
CA SER A 129 6.23 -4.31 -8.84
C SER A 129 5.74 -3.01 -9.43
N VAL A 130 6.66 -2.15 -9.85
CA VAL A 130 6.36 -0.93 -10.61
C VAL A 130 7.21 -0.93 -11.87
N ASP A 131 6.55 -0.96 -13.02
CA ASP A 131 7.21 -0.86 -14.32
C ASP A 131 7.19 0.60 -14.78
N GLY A 132 8.36 1.13 -15.12
CA GLY A 132 8.52 2.39 -15.83
C GLY A 132 9.15 2.16 -17.21
N SER A 133 9.14 3.21 -18.03
CA SER A 133 9.72 3.17 -19.38
C SER A 133 11.25 3.04 -19.39
N ARG A 134 11.92 3.34 -18.27
CA ARG A 134 13.39 3.23 -18.13
C ARG A 134 13.81 2.12 -17.18
N HIS A 135 13.09 1.94 -16.07
CA HIS A 135 13.42 0.94 -15.05
C HIS A 135 12.17 0.20 -14.56
N LYS A 136 12.38 -1.04 -14.14
CA LYS A 136 11.41 -1.82 -13.36
C LYS A 136 11.92 -1.91 -11.93
N VAL A 137 11.03 -1.70 -10.97
CA VAL A 137 11.32 -1.83 -9.53
C VAL A 137 10.51 -2.98 -9.00
N PHE A 138 11.17 -3.92 -8.33
CA PHE A 138 10.52 -4.99 -7.59
C PHE A 138 10.91 -4.90 -6.11
N VAL A 139 9.91 -4.99 -5.26
CA VAL A 139 10.06 -4.96 -3.80
C VAL A 139 9.41 -6.21 -3.25
N LYS A 140 10.19 -6.99 -2.51
CA LYS A 140 9.71 -8.20 -1.83
C LYS A 140 9.51 -7.94 -0.34
N ASN A 141 8.39 -8.40 0.19
CA ASN A 141 8.04 -8.37 1.62
C ASN A 141 8.16 -6.98 2.29
N ILE A 142 7.49 -5.97 1.73
CA ILE A 142 7.54 -4.59 2.24
C ILE A 142 6.87 -4.43 3.61
N GLY A 143 5.97 -5.33 4.00
CA GLY A 143 5.25 -5.27 5.28
C GLY A 143 6.01 -5.80 6.49
N HIS A 144 6.91 -6.77 6.28
CA HIS A 144 7.73 -7.37 7.32
C HIS A 144 9.22 -7.32 6.98
N PRO A 145 9.76 -6.12 6.66
CA PRO A 145 11.11 -5.98 6.14
C PRO A 145 12.20 -6.40 7.14
N TYR A 146 11.86 -6.43 8.43
CA TYR A 146 12.72 -6.89 9.52
C TYR A 146 12.96 -8.40 9.52
N VAL A 147 12.08 -9.19 8.89
CA VAL A 147 12.31 -10.65 8.71
C VAL A 147 13.21 -10.86 7.49
N TYR A 148 12.82 -10.28 6.36
CA TYR A 148 13.61 -10.16 5.15
C TYR A 148 12.96 -9.14 4.23
N HIS A 149 13.72 -8.46 3.39
CA HIS A 149 13.18 -7.74 2.24
C HIS A 149 14.23 -7.68 1.14
N HIS A 150 13.78 -7.38 -0.06
CA HIS A 150 14.64 -7.25 -1.22
C HIS A 150 14.08 -6.18 -2.13
N ILE A 151 14.95 -5.32 -2.66
CA ILE A 151 14.60 -4.38 -3.72
C ILE A 151 15.52 -4.62 -4.89
N SER A 152 14.96 -5.02 -6.03
CA SER A 152 15.69 -5.06 -7.30
C SER A 152 15.22 -3.94 -8.23
N ILE A 153 16.17 -3.45 -9.01
CA ILE A 153 15.92 -2.48 -10.05
C ILE A 153 16.54 -3.00 -11.35
N THR A 154 15.71 -3.18 -12.36
CA THR A 154 16.12 -3.68 -13.68
C THR A 154 16.02 -2.54 -14.69
N GLU A 155 17.12 -2.23 -15.38
CA GLU A 155 17.08 -1.30 -16.50
C GLU A 155 16.40 -1.94 -17.71
N VAL A 156 15.40 -1.27 -18.30
CA VAL A 156 14.57 -1.84 -19.36
C VAL A 156 15.38 -2.11 -20.64
N LYS A 157 16.31 -1.23 -21.00
CA LYS A 157 17.06 -1.33 -22.28
C LYS A 157 18.10 -2.44 -22.27
N THR A 158 18.80 -2.60 -21.15
CA THR A 158 19.95 -3.52 -21.04
C THR A 158 19.59 -4.82 -20.33
N ASN A 159 18.42 -4.87 -19.69
CA ASN A 159 18.00 -5.93 -18.76
C ASN A 159 18.99 -6.16 -17.61
N LYS A 160 19.87 -5.20 -17.31
CA LYS A 160 20.79 -5.27 -16.18
C LYS A 160 20.02 -5.00 -14.90
N GLU A 161 20.13 -5.92 -13.96
CA GLU A 161 19.55 -5.81 -12.63
C GLU A 161 20.61 -5.36 -11.61
N LYS A 162 20.21 -4.48 -10.72
CA LYS A 162 20.94 -4.20 -9.48
C LYS A 162 20.02 -4.41 -8.28
N THR A 163 20.58 -4.96 -7.23
CA THR A 163 19.90 -5.07 -5.93
C THR A 163 20.31 -3.90 -5.05
N LEU A 164 19.35 -3.28 -4.36
CA LEU A 164 19.66 -2.30 -3.33
C LEU A 164 20.03 -2.98 -2.01
N GLN A 165 20.78 -2.25 -1.18
CA GLN A 165 21.08 -2.68 0.19
C GLN A 165 19.81 -2.96 1.00
N ALA A 166 19.96 -3.77 2.05
CA ALA A 166 18.94 -3.88 3.07
C ALA A 166 18.79 -2.56 3.85
N TYR A 167 17.56 -2.23 4.22
CA TYR A 167 17.18 -1.05 4.98
C TYR A 167 16.67 -1.44 6.37
N GLY A 168 17.09 -0.68 7.39
CA GLY A 168 16.82 -1.02 8.80
C GLY A 168 17.94 -1.88 9.41
N LYS A 169 17.89 -2.04 10.72
CA LYS A 169 18.83 -2.83 11.54
C LYS A 169 18.13 -4.00 12.25
N GLY A 170 16.93 -4.37 11.78
CA GLY A 170 16.09 -5.40 12.37
C GLY A 170 14.89 -4.86 13.17
N GLU A 171 14.73 -3.53 13.26
CA GLU A 171 13.58 -2.92 13.90
C GLU A 171 12.29 -3.21 13.11
N THR A 172 11.23 -3.53 13.82
CA THR A 172 9.91 -3.75 13.25
C THR A 172 9.32 -2.46 12.67
N THR A 173 8.37 -2.63 11.75
CA THR A 173 7.59 -1.51 11.22
C THR A 173 6.78 -0.78 12.31
N PHE A 174 6.35 -1.50 13.35
CA PHE A 174 5.68 -0.94 14.52
C PHE A 174 6.60 -0.09 15.39
N GLU A 175 7.85 -0.50 15.60
CA GLU A 175 8.84 0.31 16.32
C GLU A 175 9.11 1.63 15.60
N HIS A 176 9.22 1.63 14.27
CA HIS A 176 9.35 2.86 13.50
C HIS A 176 8.13 3.78 13.62
N GLN A 177 6.91 3.23 13.58
CA GLN A 177 5.69 4.00 13.77
C GLN A 177 5.62 4.60 15.18
N LEU A 178 5.89 3.79 16.22
CA LEU A 178 5.88 4.22 17.61
C LEU A 178 6.92 5.30 17.87
N ASN A 179 8.12 5.17 17.30
CA ASN A 179 9.17 6.17 17.43
C ASN A 179 8.78 7.49 16.75
N ALA A 180 8.19 7.44 15.55
CA ALA A 180 7.70 8.63 14.86
C ALA A 180 6.57 9.31 15.66
N PHE A 181 5.65 8.51 16.21
CA PHE A 181 4.56 8.99 17.05
C PHE A 181 5.06 9.63 18.34
N ALA A 182 5.94 8.94 19.09
CA ALA A 182 6.53 9.44 20.31
C ALA A 182 7.37 10.71 20.09
N ALA A 183 8.12 10.79 18.99
CA ALA A 183 8.84 12.00 18.61
C ALA A 183 7.88 13.18 18.36
N SER A 184 6.74 12.92 17.73
CA SER A 184 5.72 13.94 17.47
C SER A 184 5.07 14.47 18.74
N ILE A 185 4.86 13.61 19.75
CA ILE A 185 4.37 14.03 21.08
C ILE A 185 5.44 14.79 21.86
N ARG A 186 6.66 14.24 21.92
CA ARG A 186 7.77 14.82 22.72
C ARG A 186 8.26 16.16 22.17
N GLY A 187 8.11 16.40 20.87
CA GLY A 187 8.42 17.68 20.25
C GLY A 187 7.47 18.83 20.63
N GLY A 188 6.48 18.58 21.50
CA GLY A 188 5.59 19.61 22.04
C GLY A 188 4.56 20.13 21.04
N LYS A 189 3.88 21.23 21.39
CA LYS A 189 2.83 21.84 20.56
C LYS A 189 3.30 22.08 19.12
N ASP A 190 4.53 22.53 18.89
CA ASP A 190 5.01 22.85 17.54
C ASP A 190 5.22 21.61 16.65
N ALA A 191 5.59 20.47 17.23
CA ALA A 191 5.67 19.21 16.50
C ALA A 191 4.29 18.62 16.23
N VAL A 192 3.34 18.75 17.18
CA VAL A 192 1.95 18.35 17.01
C VAL A 192 1.24 19.25 15.99
N GLU A 193 1.44 20.56 16.05
CA GLU A 193 0.95 21.55 15.08
C GLU A 193 1.65 21.39 13.73
N GLY A 194 2.91 20.97 13.70
CA GLY A 194 3.61 20.58 12.47
C GLY A 194 3.04 19.30 11.87
N VAL A 195 2.74 18.27 12.66
CA VAL A 195 2.01 17.07 12.18
C VAL A 195 0.60 17.47 11.75
N ARG A 196 -0.08 18.34 12.50
CA ARG A 196 -1.42 18.84 12.20
C ARG A 196 -1.45 19.60 10.88
N GLY A 197 -0.56 20.59 10.71
CA GLY A 197 -0.38 21.34 9.49
C GLY A 197 -0.08 20.41 8.32
N ARG A 198 0.83 19.45 8.49
CA ARG A 198 1.09 18.43 7.47
C ARG A 198 -0.13 17.55 7.13
N LEU A 199 -0.99 17.24 8.09
CA LEU A 199 -2.22 16.48 7.89
C LEU A 199 -3.36 17.33 7.29
N GLU A 200 -3.41 18.62 7.60
CA GLU A 200 -4.33 19.62 7.04
C GLU A 200 -3.95 19.91 5.58
N ASP A 201 -2.67 20.14 5.31
CA ASP A 201 -2.06 20.20 3.98
C ASP A 201 -2.37 18.94 3.15
N ALA A 202 -2.33 17.76 3.76
CA ALA A 202 -2.71 16.50 3.11
C ALA A 202 -4.22 16.38 2.81
N LYS A 203 -5.09 17.05 3.57
CA LYS A 203 -6.52 17.18 3.23
C LYS A 203 -6.74 18.16 2.08
N GLU A 204 -5.90 19.18 1.99
CA GLU A 204 -5.95 20.23 0.96
C GLU A 204 -5.15 19.90 -0.31
N GLY A 205 -4.47 18.75 -0.34
CA GLY A 205 -3.74 18.26 -1.51
C GLY A 205 -2.36 18.89 -1.72
N VAL A 206 -1.75 19.47 -0.69
CA VAL A 206 -0.41 20.08 -0.76
C VAL A 206 0.66 19.00 -0.59
N ALA A 207 1.44 18.75 -1.65
CA ALA A 207 2.49 17.73 -1.69
C ALA A 207 3.75 18.19 -0.93
N GLY A 208 4.09 17.49 0.17
CA GLY A 208 5.33 17.64 0.93
C GLY A 208 5.66 16.36 1.71
N ASP A 209 6.64 16.40 2.63
CA ASP A 209 7.04 15.28 3.53
C ASP A 209 5.91 14.77 4.48
N THR A 210 4.69 15.27 4.26
CA THR A 210 3.41 14.95 4.91
C THR A 210 2.92 13.53 4.62
N GLU A 211 3.33 12.95 3.49
CA GLU A 211 2.77 11.69 2.97
C GLU A 211 3.15 10.42 3.78
N VAL A 212 4.06 10.54 4.76
CA VAL A 212 4.38 9.43 5.69
C VAL A 212 3.26 9.23 6.71
N TRP A 213 2.52 10.29 7.07
CA TRP A 213 1.43 10.23 8.04
C TRP A 213 0.11 9.92 7.33
N PRO A 214 -0.41 8.69 7.44
CA PRO A 214 -1.69 8.39 6.83
C PRO A 214 -2.82 9.07 7.60
N THR A 215 -3.64 9.82 6.87
CA THR A 215 -4.78 10.55 7.42
C THR A 215 -6.03 9.66 7.44
N LEU A 216 -7.05 10.06 8.20
CA LEU A 216 -8.37 9.44 8.12
C LEU A 216 -8.92 9.47 6.68
N ALA A 217 -8.69 10.56 5.93
CA ALA A 217 -9.11 10.66 4.53
C ALA A 217 -8.43 9.60 3.65
N ASN A 218 -7.16 9.26 3.91
CA ASN A 218 -6.50 8.17 3.20
C ASN A 218 -7.19 6.83 3.46
N ALA A 219 -7.51 6.52 4.71
CA ALA A 219 -8.21 5.28 5.06
C ALA A 219 -9.64 5.24 4.50
N GLU A 220 -10.38 6.34 4.55
CA GLU A 220 -11.71 6.43 3.94
C GLU A 220 -11.68 6.17 2.43
N GLU A 221 -10.73 6.76 1.70
CA GLU A 221 -10.54 6.51 0.27
C GLU A 221 -10.15 5.05 0.00
N ASN A 222 -9.26 4.46 0.82
CA ASN A 222 -8.89 3.05 0.70
C ASN A 222 -10.11 2.14 0.92
N MET A 223 -10.91 2.42 1.95
CA MET A 223 -12.13 1.67 2.25
C MET A 223 -13.16 1.77 1.14
N LYS A 224 -13.36 2.95 0.53
CA LYS A 224 -14.25 3.13 -0.62
C LYS A 224 -13.82 2.30 -1.83
N LEU A 225 -12.52 2.27 -2.13
CA LEU A 225 -11.96 1.46 -3.22
C LEU A 225 -12.13 -0.04 -2.95
N VAL A 226 -11.84 -0.48 -1.72
CA VAL A 226 -12.00 -1.89 -1.34
C VAL A 226 -13.47 -2.32 -1.40
N ASP A 227 -14.40 -1.48 -0.95
CA ASP A 227 -15.83 -1.74 -1.08
C ASP A 227 -16.27 -1.86 -2.55
N GLU A 228 -15.82 -0.96 -3.43
CA GLU A 228 -16.09 -1.06 -4.87
C GLU A 228 -15.52 -2.35 -5.48
N MET A 229 -14.31 -2.74 -5.10
CA MET A 229 -13.70 -4.01 -5.53
C MET A 229 -14.50 -5.22 -5.07
N PHE A 230 -14.98 -5.23 -3.83
CA PHE A 230 -15.83 -6.32 -3.34
C PHE A 230 -17.16 -6.37 -4.10
N ARG A 231 -17.81 -5.22 -4.32
CA ARG A 231 -19.05 -5.10 -5.10
C ARG A 231 -18.89 -5.62 -6.53
N LYS A 232 -17.82 -5.22 -7.23
CA LYS A 232 -17.49 -5.74 -8.57
C LYS A 232 -17.14 -7.23 -8.56
N GLY A 233 -16.60 -7.74 -7.46
CA GLY A 233 -16.41 -9.18 -7.23
C GLY A 233 -17.69 -9.94 -6.86
N GLY A 234 -18.85 -9.28 -6.80
CA GLY A 234 -20.13 -9.90 -6.45
C GLY A 234 -20.33 -10.12 -4.95
N GLN A 235 -19.75 -9.26 -4.10
CA GLN A 235 -19.92 -9.28 -2.65
C GLN A 235 -20.27 -7.89 -2.13
N ASP A 236 -21.13 -7.80 -1.12
CA ASP A 236 -21.45 -6.55 -0.44
C ASP A 236 -20.86 -6.62 0.98
N ILE A 237 -19.90 -5.74 1.30
CA ILE A 237 -19.23 -5.73 2.61
C ILE A 237 -20.22 -5.31 3.72
N LEU A 238 -21.13 -4.38 3.42
CA LEU A 238 -22.01 -3.77 4.41
C LEU A 238 -23.19 -4.66 4.77
N ARG A 239 -23.72 -5.44 3.82
CA ARG A 239 -24.77 -6.44 4.12
C ARG A 239 -24.32 -7.57 5.04
N SER A 240 -23.01 -7.78 5.19
CA SER A 240 -22.44 -8.84 6.04
C SER A 240 -22.16 -8.47 7.49
N VAL A 241 -22.34 -7.20 7.86
CA VAL A 241 -22.14 -6.72 9.24
C VAL A 241 -23.46 -6.71 10.03
N GLN A 242 -24.60 -7.01 9.38
CA GLN A 242 -25.85 -7.23 10.09
C GLN A 242 -25.85 -8.63 10.72
N PRO A 243 -26.18 -8.74 12.02
CA PRO A 243 -26.14 -9.99 12.78
C PRO A 243 -27.08 -11.08 12.24
#